data_AF-A0A940WNL3-F1
#
_entry.id   AF-A0A940WNL3-F1
#
_cell.length_a   1.000
_cell.length_b   1.000
_cell.length_c   1.000
_cell.angle_alpha   90.00
_cell.angle_beta   90.00
_cell.angle_gamma   90.00
#
_symmetry.space_group_name_H-M   'P 1'
#
loop_
_entity.id
_entity.type
_entity.pdbx_description
1 polymer ?
#
loop_
_entity_poly.entity_id
_entity_poly.type
_entity_poly.pdbx_seq_one_letter_code
_entity_poly.pdbx_strand_id
1 'polypeptide(L)'
;MNINKMKKAIYALVHIVVPCSFLVVSIAWVHFISNKPLLENVSDHLGILAIWYIGFSVFWYFNYDFIDSQVEKIINEKEGRN
;
A
#
# COMPACT_ATOMS: atom_id res chain seq x y z
N MET A 1 10.20 18.34 7.76
CA MET A 1 9.07 17.39 7.93
C MET A 1 9.51 16.31 8.89
N ASN A 2 8.74 15.96 9.93
CA ASN A 2 9.21 14.99 10.94
C ASN A 2 9.36 13.58 10.31
N ILE A 3 10.52 12.95 10.49
CA ILE A 3 10.88 11.61 9.98
C ILE A 3 9.82 10.57 10.35
N ASN A 4 9.37 10.55 11.60
CA ASN A 4 8.35 9.60 12.06
C ASN A 4 7.00 9.80 11.37
N LYS A 5 6.64 11.05 11.01
CA LYS A 5 5.43 11.32 10.23
C LYS A 5 5.56 10.79 8.81
N MET A 6 6.72 10.93 8.18
CA MET A 6 6.95 10.41 6.81
C MET A 6 6.98 8.88 6.79
N LYS A 7 7.67 8.23 7.75
CA LYS A 7 7.68 6.76 7.90
C LYS A 7 6.24 6.23 8.03
N LYS A 8 5.41 6.85 8.87
CA LYS A 8 3.99 6.50 9.01
C LYS A 8 3.17 6.73 7.74
N ALA A 9 3.42 7.82 7.02
CA ALA A 9 2.72 8.13 5.79
C ALA A 9 3.00 7.10 4.69
N ILE A 10 4.26 6.69 4.51
CA ILE A 10 4.64 5.67 3.53
C ILE A 10 4.05 4.31 3.93
N TYR A 11 4.13 3.96 5.21
CA TYR A 11 3.50 2.74 5.71
C TYR A 11 2.00 2.71 5.43
N ALA A 12 1.28 3.80 5.73
CA ALA A 12 -0.15 3.92 5.46
C ALA A 12 -0.46 3.92 3.96
N LEU A 13 0.39 4.53 3.14
CA LEU A 13 0.22 4.52 1.68
C LEU A 13 0.29 3.10 1.14
N VAL A 14 1.33 2.36 1.53
CA VAL A 14 1.52 0.98 1.09
C VAL A 14 0.41 0.10 1.66
N HIS A 15 0.25 0.04 2.98
CA HIS A 15 -0.62 -0.95 3.64
C HIS A 15 -2.10 -0.58 3.72
N ILE A 16 -2.51 0.66 3.42
CA ILE A 16 -3.92 1.07 3.54
C ILE A 16 -4.40 1.66 2.21
N VAL A 17 -3.75 2.71 1.72
CA VAL A 17 -4.25 3.47 0.57
C VAL A 17 -4.25 2.62 -0.70
N VAL A 18 -3.16 1.91 -0.97
CA VAL A 18 -3.05 1.03 -2.15
C VAL A 18 -4.09 -0.12 -2.11
N PRO A 19 -4.22 -0.90 -1.02
CA PRO A 19 -5.26 -1.90 -0.88
C PRO A 19 -6.69 -1.37 -1.04
N CYS A 20 -7.01 -0.26 -0.37
CA CYS A 20 -8.34 0.34 -0.44
C CYS A 20 -8.66 0.85 -1.84
N SER A 21 -7.71 1.52 -2.50
CA SER A 21 -7.88 1.98 -3.87
C SER A 21 -8.08 0.81 -4.84
N PHE A 22 -7.33 -0.28 -4.68
CA PHE A 22 -7.54 -1.50 -5.45
C PHE A 22 -8.96 -2.06 -5.28
N LEU A 23 -9.47 -2.15 -4.05
CA LEU A 23 -10.85 -2.60 -3.83
C LEU A 23 -11.88 -1.68 -4.46
N VAL A 24 -11.75 -0.36 -4.29
CA VAL A 24 -12.71 0.59 -4.85
C VAL A 24 -12.73 0.50 -6.36
N VAL A 25 -11.55 0.47 -7.00
CA VAL A 25 -11.43 0.40 -8.46
C VAL A 25 -11.93 -0.95 -8.99
N SER A 26 -11.61 -2.06 -8.33
CA SER A 26 -12.06 -3.39 -8.76
C SER A 26 -13.58 -3.57 -8.61
N ILE A 27 -14.17 -3.11 -7.51
CA ILE A 27 -15.63 -3.13 -7.32
C ILE A 27 -16.31 -2.23 -8.33
N ALA A 28 -15.79 -1.02 -8.58
CA ALA A 28 -16.34 -0.10 -9.57
C ALA A 28 -16.29 -0.72 -10.98
N TRP A 29 -15.16 -1.31 -11.37
CA TRP A 29 -15.02 -1.98 -12.65
C TRP A 29 -16.09 -3.07 -12.83
N VAL A 30 -16.32 -3.87 -11.80
CA VAL A 30 -17.27 -4.97 -11.86
C VAL A 30 -18.68 -4.44 -11.92
N HIS A 31 -19.05 -3.51 -11.04
CA HIS A 31 -20.40 -2.96 -11.02
C HIS A 31 -20.80 -2.28 -12.34
N PHE A 32 -19.87 -1.57 -13.00
CA PHE A 32 -20.17 -0.80 -14.21
C PHE A 32 -19.93 -1.58 -15.52
N ILE A 33 -19.04 -2.57 -15.54
CA ILE A 33 -18.61 -3.24 -16.78
C ILE A 33 -18.93 -4.74 -16.79
N SER A 34 -18.93 -5.41 -15.64
CA SER A 34 -19.08 -6.86 -15.56
C SER A 34 -20.43 -7.26 -14.93
N ASN A 35 -21.30 -7.95 -15.67
CA ASN A 35 -22.56 -8.50 -15.14
C ASN A 35 -22.36 -9.72 -14.20
N LYS A 36 -21.20 -9.84 -13.53
CA LYS A 36 -20.92 -10.93 -12.59
C LYS A 36 -21.60 -10.70 -11.24
N PRO A 37 -21.91 -11.78 -10.48
CA PRO A 37 -22.39 -11.66 -9.11
C PRO A 37 -21.37 -10.92 -8.23
N LEU A 38 -21.81 -9.86 -7.55
CA LEU A 38 -20.94 -9.02 -6.71
C LEU A 38 -20.23 -9.81 -5.60
N LEU A 39 -20.90 -10.80 -5.00
CA LEU A 39 -20.36 -11.56 -3.86
C LEU A 39 -19.17 -12.47 -4.22
N GLU A 40 -19.29 -13.25 -5.30
CA GLU A 40 -18.19 -14.10 -5.77
C GLU A 40 -16.97 -13.24 -6.12
N ASN A 41 -17.23 -12.10 -6.75
CA ASN A 41 -16.16 -11.25 -7.23
C ASN A 41 -15.48 -10.43 -6.11
N VAL A 42 -16.23 -10.05 -5.07
CA VAL A 42 -15.65 -9.48 -3.83
C VAL A 42 -14.78 -10.51 -3.13
N SER A 43 -15.22 -11.77 -3.04
CA SER A 43 -14.42 -12.84 -2.44
C SER A 43 -13.07 -13.04 -3.16
N ASP A 44 -13.08 -13.05 -4.49
CA ASP A 44 -11.86 -13.16 -5.30
C ASP A 44 -10.90 -11.96 -5.08
N HIS A 45 -11.43 -10.73 -5.06
CA HIS A 45 -10.61 -9.54 -4.82
C HIS A 45 -10.08 -9.45 -3.38
N LEU A 46 -10.82 -9.95 -2.39
CA LEU A 46 -10.33 -10.09 -1.03
C LEU A 46 -9.21 -11.14 -0.93
N GLY A 47 -9.26 -12.21 -1.73
CA GLY A 47 -8.17 -13.18 -1.86
C GLY A 47 -6.89 -12.55 -2.40
N ILE A 48 -6.99 -11.74 -3.46
CA ILE A 48 -5.87 -10.96 -4.02
C ILE A 48 -5.30 -10.01 -2.97
N LEU A 49 -6.16 -9.33 -2.21
CA LEU A 49 -5.73 -8.47 -1.11
C LEU A 49 -5.00 -9.23 -0.01
N ALA A 50 -5.46 -10.43 0.36
CA ALA A 50 -4.80 -11.24 1.37
C ALA A 50 -3.38 -11.59 0.94
N ILE A 51 -3.20 -12.00 -0.32
CA ILE A 51 -1.88 -12.25 -0.91
C ILE A 51 -1.04 -10.99 -0.91
N TRP A 52 -1.61 -9.85 -1.31
CA TRP A 52 -0.94 -8.55 -1.30
C TRP A 52 -0.44 -8.21 0.10
N TYR A 53 -1.29 -8.34 1.13
CA TYR A 53 -0.91 -8.03 2.50
C TYR A 53 0.20 -8.94 3.01
N ILE A 54 0.11 -10.25 2.78
CA ILE A 54 1.15 -11.20 3.20
C ILE A 54 2.47 -10.86 2.49
N GLY A 55 2.43 -10.72 1.16
CA GLY A 55 3.63 -10.46 0.36
C GLY A 55 4.29 -9.13 0.71
N PHE A 56 3.52 -8.04 0.78
CA PHE A 56 4.06 -6.73 1.12
C PHE A 56 4.50 -6.63 2.59
N SER A 57 3.82 -7.30 3.52
CA SER A 57 4.28 -7.32 4.93
C SER A 57 5.61 -8.05 5.06
N VAL A 58 5.77 -9.19 4.37
CA VAL A 58 7.02 -9.95 4.34
C VAL A 58 8.12 -9.12 3.67
N PHE A 59 7.84 -8.54 2.50
CA PHE A 59 8.78 -7.66 1.80
C PHE A 59 9.21 -6.48 2.68
N TRP A 60 8.25 -5.82 3.34
CA TRP A 60 8.49 -4.69 4.22
C TRP A 60 9.36 -5.08 5.40
N TYR A 61 9.10 -6.25 6.00
CA TYR A 61 9.91 -6.77 7.10
C TYR A 61 11.37 -6.97 6.69
N PHE A 62 11.62 -7.63 5.54
CA PHE A 62 12.98 -7.88 5.07
C PHE A 62 13.71 -6.63 4.57
N ASN A 63 12.98 -5.62 4.12
CA ASN A 63 13.57 -4.38 3.58
C ASN A 63 13.43 -3.20 4.54
N TYR A 64 13.09 -3.44 5.82
CA TYR A 64 12.80 -2.38 6.77
C TYR A 64 13.95 -1.38 6.87
N ASP A 65 15.17 -1.85 7.13
CA ASP A 65 16.36 -1.00 7.28
C ASP A 65 16.68 -0.21 6.01
N PHE A 66 16.48 -0.84 4.84
CA PHE A 66 16.66 -0.15 3.57
C PHE A 66 15.63 0.97 3.41
N ILE A 67 14.34 0.68 3.59
CA ILE A 67 13.26 1.68 3.49
C ILE A 67 13.53 2.82 4.48
N ASP A 68 13.91 2.49 5.71
CA ASP A 68 14.21 3.45 6.77
C ASP A 68 15.34 4.42 6.35
N SER A 69 16.44 3.88 5.82
CA SER A 69 17.57 4.68 5.35
C SER A 69 17.22 5.61 4.18
N GLN A 70 16.34 5.16 3.28
CA GLN A 70 15.93 5.96 2.12
C GLN A 70 15.01 7.10 2.55
N VAL A 71 14.12 6.86 3.52
CA VAL A 71 13.26 7.90 4.11
C VAL A 71 14.10 8.99 4.78
N GLU A 72 15.15 8.61 5.50
CA GLU A 72 16.05 9.55 6.14
C GLU A 72 16.84 10.38 5.13
N LYS A 73 17.39 9.75 4.09
CA LYS A 73 18.08 10.46 2.99
C LYS A 73 17.19 11.50 2.34
N ILE A 74 15.96 11.14 1.95
CA ILE A 74 15.02 12.06 1.30
C ILE A 74 14.71 13.27 2.19
N ILE A 75 14.59 13.07 3.51
CA ILE A 75 14.33 14.17 4.45
C ILE A 75 15.54 15.07 4.59
N ASN A 76 16.73 14.49 4.73
CA ASN A 76 17.97 15.25 4.83
C ASN A 76 18.22 16.08 3.57
N GLU A 77 18.00 15.51 2.38
CA GLU A 77 18.04 16.22 1.10
C GLU A 77 17.00 17.37 1.05
N LYS A 78 15.76 17.11 1.49
CA LYS A 78 14.68 18.12 1.54
C LYS A 78 14.99 19.27 2.50
N GLU A 79 15.75 19.03 3.55
CA GLU A 79 16.08 20.01 4.58
C GLU A 79 17.46 20.64 4.39
N GLY A 80 18.19 20.28 3.33
CA GLY A 80 19.52 20.82 3.03
C GLY A 80 20.58 20.43 4.06
N ARG A 81 20.33 19.36 4.83
CA ARG A 81 21.25 18.83 5.83
C ARG A 81 22.09 17.74 5.16
N ASN A 82 23.20 18.14 4.51
CA ASN A 82 24.21 17.21 3.98
C ASN A 82 25.08 16.65 5.11
#